data_AF-A0A060CH41-F1
#
_entry.id   AF-A0A060CH41-F1
#
_cell.length_a   1.000
_cell.length_b   1.000
_cell.length_c   1.000
_cell.angle_alpha   90.00
_cell.angle_beta   90.00
_cell.angle_gamma   90.00
#
_symmetry.space_group_name_H-M   'P 1'
#
loop_
_entity.id
_entity.type
_entity.pdbx_description
1 polymer ?
#
loop_
_entity_poly.entity_id
_entity_poly.type
_entity_poly.pdbx_seq_one_letter_code
_entity_poly.pdbx_strand_id
1 'polypeptide(L)'
;MVVQSELVVNEQLPAASKDPRVSAVLEAPFVAEEQWARGSRVELLHTTRSSKISVAAAMDHVIDGPGRVDVSSEVEADWGRVSATTRLQPGEKLSVTKFVTYGWSSRRSLPGLRDQAAAALTAALHTGWDQLVKDQKQYLDIFWACGDVEVEGDTELQQASASPCSTS
;
A
#
# COMPACT_ATOMS: atom_id res chain seq x y z
N MET A 1 -13.65 3.62 21.47
CA MET A 1 -13.29 2.82 20.29
C MET A 1 -11.84 3.11 19.94
N VAL A 2 -11.11 2.09 19.50
CA VAL A 2 -9.74 2.22 18.98
C VAL A 2 -9.70 1.56 17.61
N VAL A 3 -9.09 2.23 16.64
CA VAL A 3 -8.78 1.69 15.32
C VAL A 3 -7.27 1.67 15.16
N GLN A 4 -6.72 0.55 14.72
CA GLN A 4 -5.31 0.38 14.45
C GLN A 4 -5.09 0.12 12.97
N SER A 5 -4.08 0.78 12.40
CA SER A 5 -3.65 0.60 11.03
C SER A 5 -2.17 0.35 11.02
N GLU A 6 -1.75 -0.74 10.38
CA GLU A 6 -0.37 -1.23 10.45
C GLU A 6 0.29 -1.25 9.08
N LEU A 7 1.61 -1.13 9.08
CA LEU A 7 2.50 -1.42 7.97
C LEU A 7 3.50 -2.45 8.50
N VAL A 8 3.46 -3.67 7.97
CA VAL A 8 4.23 -4.81 8.49
C VAL A 8 5.08 -5.41 7.37
N VAL A 9 6.31 -5.78 7.72
CA VAL A 9 7.27 -6.47 6.87
C VAL A 9 7.66 -7.78 7.55
N ASN A 10 8.05 -8.79 6.78
CA ASN A 10 8.44 -10.12 7.30
C ASN A 10 7.34 -10.81 8.15
N GLU A 11 6.05 -10.51 7.90
CA GLU A 11 4.94 -11.12 8.64
C GLU A 11 4.95 -12.65 8.47
N GLN A 12 4.94 -13.37 9.59
CA GLN A 12 4.81 -14.82 9.58
C GLN A 12 3.34 -15.18 9.37
N LEU A 13 2.96 -15.34 8.10
CA LEU A 13 1.64 -15.85 7.74
C LEU A 13 1.54 -17.34 8.14
N PRO A 14 0.35 -17.82 8.55
CA PRO A 14 0.12 -19.24 8.80
C PRO A 14 0.59 -20.07 7.60
N ALA A 15 1.23 -21.22 7.86
CA ALA A 15 1.79 -22.06 6.81
C ALA A 15 0.73 -22.38 5.74
N ALA A 16 0.88 -21.77 4.57
CA ALA A 16 -0.06 -21.93 3.48
C ALA A 16 0.24 -23.21 2.70
N SER A 17 -0.49 -24.29 3.01
CA SER A 17 -0.71 -25.47 2.16
C SER A 17 0.51 -26.27 1.68
N LYS A 18 0.29 -27.54 1.31
CA LYS A 18 1.30 -28.45 0.74
C LYS A 18 1.64 -28.13 -0.73
N ASP A 19 1.62 -26.86 -1.13
CA ASP A 19 1.96 -26.46 -2.51
C ASP A 19 3.49 -26.23 -2.61
N PRO A 20 4.21 -27.05 -3.39
CA PRO A 20 5.67 -26.91 -3.53
C PRO A 20 6.12 -25.59 -4.17
N ARG A 21 5.22 -24.82 -4.81
CA ARG A 21 5.51 -23.45 -5.30
C ARG A 21 5.52 -22.42 -4.18
N VAL A 22 4.92 -22.74 -3.03
CA VAL A 22 4.89 -21.89 -1.83
C VAL A 22 6.16 -22.06 -0.99
N SER A 23 6.95 -23.12 -1.24
CA SER A 23 8.08 -23.52 -0.39
C SER A 23 9.45 -23.11 -0.91
N ALA A 24 9.62 -21.82 -1.21
CA ALA A 24 10.87 -21.13 -0.95
C ALA A 24 10.56 -19.92 -0.08
N VAL A 25 9.93 -20.17 1.08
CA VAL A 25 9.73 -19.16 2.11
C VAL A 25 11.12 -18.77 2.59
N LEU A 26 11.67 -17.70 2.04
CA LEU A 26 12.80 -17.01 2.65
C LEU A 26 12.29 -16.53 4.01
N GLU A 27 12.78 -17.12 5.10
CA GLU A 27 12.53 -16.59 6.44
C GLU A 27 13.09 -15.16 6.50
N ALA A 28 12.23 -14.16 6.76
CA ALA A 28 12.57 -12.74 6.83
C ALA A 28 13.45 -12.25 5.65
N PRO A 29 12.87 -12.16 4.42
CA PRO A 29 13.63 -11.81 3.21
C PRO A 29 14.13 -10.36 3.24
N PHE A 30 13.54 -9.51 4.08
CA PHE A 30 13.87 -8.11 4.21
C PHE A 30 14.76 -7.86 5.44
N VAL A 31 15.76 -7.00 5.27
CA VAL A 31 16.60 -6.45 6.33
C VAL A 31 16.20 -4.99 6.50
N ALA A 32 15.81 -4.59 7.71
CA ALA A 32 15.47 -3.20 8.01
C ALA A 32 16.69 -2.29 7.86
N GLU A 33 16.48 -1.12 7.28
CA GLU A 33 17.51 -0.10 7.02
C GLU A 33 17.19 1.19 7.78
N GLU A 34 15.98 1.73 7.58
CA GLU A 34 15.50 2.93 8.26
C GLU A 34 14.02 2.79 8.59
N GLN A 35 13.59 3.39 9.70
CA GLN A 35 12.20 3.50 10.06
C GLN A 35 11.92 4.85 10.71
N TRP A 36 10.73 5.39 10.46
CA TRP A 36 10.33 6.69 10.99
C TRP A 36 8.83 6.78 11.19
N ALA A 37 8.42 7.49 12.23
CA ALA A 37 7.01 7.80 12.47
C ALA A 37 6.84 9.20 13.04
N ARG A 38 5.77 9.87 12.63
CA ARG A 38 5.36 11.17 13.18
C ARG A 38 3.88 11.40 12.90
N GLY A 39 3.12 11.75 13.94
CA GLY A 39 1.68 11.97 13.81
C GLY A 39 1.00 10.68 13.34
N SER A 40 0.32 10.75 12.19
CA SER A 40 -0.33 9.62 11.50
C SER A 40 0.52 8.96 10.42
N ARG A 41 1.78 9.40 10.24
CA ARG A 41 2.69 8.90 9.22
C ARG A 41 3.65 7.87 9.76
N VAL A 42 3.88 6.81 8.99
CA VAL A 42 4.89 5.78 9.23
C VAL A 42 5.63 5.50 7.91
N GLU A 43 6.95 5.38 7.98
CA GLU A 43 7.83 5.04 6.87
C GLU A 43 8.73 3.85 7.29
N LEU A 44 8.82 2.85 6.43
CA LEU A 44 9.68 1.67 6.59
C LEU A 44 10.56 1.51 5.34
N LEU A 45 11.86 1.35 5.54
CA LEU A 45 12.84 1.07 4.51
C LEU A 45 13.55 -0.24 4.80
N HIS A 46 13.61 -1.08 3.79
CA HIS A 46 14.21 -2.41 3.86
C HIS A 46 15.05 -2.71 2.63
N THR A 47 15.99 -3.63 2.76
CA THR A 47 16.72 -4.21 1.64
C THR A 47 16.51 -5.72 1.62
N THR A 48 16.28 -6.30 0.44
CA THR A 48 16.21 -7.75 0.30
C THR A 48 17.58 -8.38 0.57
N ARG A 49 17.61 -9.44 1.38
CA ARG A 49 18.85 -10.09 1.81
C ARG A 49 19.70 -10.56 0.63
N SER A 50 19.06 -11.23 -0.34
CA SER A 50 19.73 -11.88 -1.47
C SER A 50 19.95 -10.95 -2.66
N SER A 51 18.92 -10.25 -3.13
CA SER A 51 19.00 -9.44 -4.36
C SER A 51 19.48 -8.00 -4.13
N LYS A 52 19.60 -7.56 -2.88
CA LYS A 52 20.00 -6.19 -2.50
C LYS A 52 19.10 -5.11 -3.12
N ILE A 53 17.83 -5.44 -3.35
CA ILE A 53 16.82 -4.48 -3.78
C ILE A 53 16.34 -3.75 -2.53
N SER A 54 16.50 -2.43 -2.52
CA SER A 54 15.91 -1.59 -1.49
C SER A 54 14.44 -1.33 -1.79
N VAL A 55 13.62 -1.28 -0.76
CA VAL A 55 12.20 -1.01 -0.78
C VAL A 55 11.92 0.07 0.26
N ALA A 56 11.14 1.09 -0.11
CA ALA A 56 10.58 2.04 0.82
C ALA A 56 9.05 1.94 0.76
N ALA A 57 8.39 1.91 1.91
CA ALA A 57 6.95 1.99 2.04
C ALA A 57 6.60 3.08 3.05
N ALA A 58 5.60 3.88 2.73
CA ALA A 58 5.13 4.97 3.57
C ALA A 58 3.61 4.96 3.63
N MET A 59 3.04 5.15 4.81
CA MET A 59 1.61 5.32 5.01
C MET A 59 1.29 6.60 5.77
N ASP A 60 0.13 7.19 5.49
CA ASP A 60 -0.46 8.30 6.25
C ASP A 60 -1.98 8.17 6.26
N HIS A 61 -2.65 8.92 7.12
CA HIS A 61 -4.09 8.80 7.32
C HIS A 61 -4.77 10.16 7.38
N VAL A 62 -5.92 10.26 6.72
CA VAL A 62 -6.93 11.28 7.03
C VAL A 62 -7.96 10.62 7.91
N ILE A 63 -8.16 11.17 9.12
CA ILE A 63 -9.03 10.59 10.14
C ILE A 63 -10.07 11.65 10.51
N ASP A 64 -11.34 11.34 10.26
CA ASP A 64 -12.48 12.21 10.52
C ASP A 64 -13.48 11.52 11.43
N GLY A 65 -14.02 12.24 12.41
CA GLY A 65 -15.00 11.71 13.34
C GLY A 65 -15.46 12.77 14.33
N PRO A 66 -16.55 12.50 15.08
CA PRO A 66 -17.07 13.47 16.03
C PRO A 66 -16.13 13.66 17.22
N GLY A 67 -16.04 14.92 17.66
CA GLY A 67 -15.28 15.29 18.85
C GLY A 67 -13.76 15.14 18.67
N ARG A 68 -13.08 14.79 19.76
CA ARG A 68 -11.62 14.63 19.77
C ARG A 68 -11.26 13.21 19.36
N VAL A 69 -10.38 13.09 18.37
CA VAL A 69 -9.70 11.84 18.00
C VAL A 69 -8.23 11.96 18.41
N ASP A 70 -7.79 11.12 19.33
CA ASP A 70 -6.39 11.03 19.71
C ASP A 70 -5.67 10.09 18.75
N VAL A 71 -4.62 10.59 18.09
CA VAL A 71 -3.82 9.84 17.12
C VAL A 71 -2.40 9.71 17.63
N SER A 72 -1.90 8.48 17.64
CA SER A 72 -0.51 8.16 17.97
C SER A 72 0.07 7.20 16.94
N SER A 73 1.39 7.23 16.78
CA SER A 73 2.12 6.27 15.97
C SER A 73 3.29 5.66 16.75
N GLU A 74 3.61 4.42 16.40
CA GLU A 74 4.75 3.66 16.90
C GLU A 74 5.41 2.94 15.73
N VAL A 75 6.73 2.75 15.78
CA VAL A 75 7.49 2.11 14.70
C VAL A 75 8.70 1.38 15.26
N GLU A 76 8.97 0.22 14.68
CA GLU A 76 10.14 -0.62 14.88
C GLU A 76 10.65 -1.08 13.50
N ALA A 77 11.73 -1.85 13.50
CA ALA A 77 12.42 -2.30 12.29
C ALA A 77 11.49 -2.88 11.20
N ASP A 78 10.57 -3.77 11.58
CA ASP A 78 9.73 -4.52 10.64
C ASP A 78 8.25 -4.19 10.74
N TRP A 79 7.88 -3.20 11.55
CA TRP A 79 6.48 -2.88 11.74
C TRP A 79 6.30 -1.43 12.19
N GLY A 80 5.19 -0.82 11.78
CA GLY A 80 4.73 0.42 12.39
C GLY A 80 3.22 0.52 12.37
N ARG A 81 2.68 1.28 13.32
CA ARG A 81 1.25 1.39 13.55
C ARG A 81 0.84 2.81 13.83
N VAL A 82 -0.36 3.12 13.36
CA VAL A 82 -1.12 4.31 13.74
C VAL A 82 -2.35 3.85 14.50
N SER A 83 -2.55 4.41 15.68
CA SER A 83 -3.73 4.17 16.52
C SER A 83 -4.57 5.44 16.60
N ALA A 84 -5.85 5.33 16.26
CA ALA A 84 -6.85 6.38 16.41
C ALA A 84 -7.82 6.01 17.52
N THR A 85 -7.90 6.82 18.56
CA THR A 85 -8.74 6.59 19.74
C THR A 85 -9.80 7.68 19.87
N THR A 86 -11.07 7.28 19.99
CA THR A 86 -12.18 8.21 20.18
C THR A 86 -13.32 7.57 20.97
N ARG A 87 -14.26 8.38 21.46
CA ARG A 87 -15.54 7.93 22.01
C ARG A 87 -16.63 8.23 20.99
N LEU A 88 -17.26 7.18 20.46
CA LEU A 88 -18.42 7.30 19.59
C LEU A 88 -19.69 6.99 20.39
N GLN A 89 -20.73 7.78 20.15
CA GLN A 89 -22.11 7.51 20.56
C GLN A 89 -22.82 6.63 19.52
N PRO A 90 -23.93 5.97 19.87
CA PRO A 90 -24.74 5.25 18.89
C PRO A 90 -25.13 6.15 17.70
N GLY A 91 -24.83 5.71 16.48
CA GLY A 91 -25.10 6.45 15.24
C GLY A 91 -23.95 7.34 14.75
N GLU A 92 -22.95 7.62 15.60
CA GLU A 92 -21.74 8.33 15.21
C GLU A 92 -20.75 7.42 14.44
N LYS A 93 -19.91 8.02 13.60
CA LYS A 93 -18.96 7.31 12.73
C LYS A 93 -17.56 7.91 12.84
N LEU A 94 -16.55 7.05 12.84
CA LEU A 94 -15.16 7.42 12.57
C LEU A 94 -14.83 6.93 11.15
N SER A 95 -14.35 7.83 10.31
CA SER A 95 -13.88 7.56 8.95
C SER A 95 -12.36 7.63 8.93
N VAL A 96 -11.72 6.61 8.37
CA VAL A 96 -10.26 6.56 8.21
C VAL A 96 -9.95 6.28 6.75
N THR A 97 -9.26 7.22 6.10
CA THR A 97 -8.71 7.03 4.77
C THR A 97 -7.20 6.83 4.90
N LYS A 98 -6.73 5.64 4.53
CA LYS A 98 -5.31 5.29 4.54
C LYS A 98 -4.70 5.51 3.16
N PHE A 99 -3.66 6.32 3.10
CA PHE A 99 -2.83 6.49 1.92
C PHE A 99 -1.57 5.67 2.10
N VAL A 100 -1.21 4.87 1.10
CA VAL A 100 0.02 4.06 1.10
C VAL A 100 0.74 4.32 -0.20
N THR A 101 2.04 4.52 -0.09
CA THR A 101 2.95 4.57 -1.24
C THR A 101 4.12 3.67 -1.00
N TYR A 102 4.67 3.12 -2.06
CA TYR A 102 5.85 2.28 -1.98
C TYR A 102 6.64 2.38 -3.28
N GLY A 103 7.92 2.05 -3.20
CA GLY A 103 8.81 1.97 -4.34
C GLY A 103 9.99 1.06 -4.03
N TRP A 104 10.66 0.59 -5.07
CA TRP A 104 11.83 -0.25 -4.94
C TRP A 104 12.90 0.12 -5.96
N SER A 105 14.16 -0.16 -5.63
CA SER A 105 15.28 0.08 -6.54
C SER A 105 16.47 -0.80 -6.20
N SER A 106 17.23 -1.21 -7.22
CA SER A 106 18.55 -1.82 -7.07
C SER A 106 19.71 -0.83 -7.25
N ARG A 107 19.41 0.44 -7.57
CA ARG A 107 20.43 1.45 -7.94
C ARG A 107 20.28 2.76 -7.19
N ARG A 108 19.07 3.13 -6.79
CA ARG A 108 18.82 4.36 -6.04
C ARG A 108 19.33 4.21 -4.61
N SER A 109 19.88 5.28 -4.05
CA SER A 109 20.28 5.31 -2.64
C SER A 109 19.06 5.24 -1.71
N LEU A 110 19.25 4.75 -0.49
CA LEU A 110 18.18 4.67 0.52
C LEU A 110 17.50 6.04 0.78
N PRO A 111 18.24 7.16 0.98
CA PRO A 111 17.60 8.46 1.14
C PRO A 111 16.77 8.89 -0.08
N GLY A 112 17.27 8.63 -1.30
CA GLY A 112 16.54 8.97 -2.51
C GLY A 112 15.27 8.13 -2.70
N LEU A 113 15.27 6.88 -2.24
CA LEU A 113 14.10 6.01 -2.28
C LEU A 113 13.07 6.41 -1.21
N ARG A 114 13.53 6.74 0.01
CA ARG A 114 12.69 7.34 1.07
C ARG A 114 12.01 8.60 0.58
N ASP A 115 12.79 9.56 0.07
CA ASP A 115 12.28 10.85 -0.35
C ASP A 115 11.28 10.71 -1.51
N GLN A 116 11.46 9.72 -2.40
CA GLN A 116 10.48 9.40 -3.44
C GLN A 116 9.16 8.89 -2.85
N ALA A 117 9.19 7.94 -1.92
CA ALA A 117 7.99 7.42 -1.28
C ALA A 117 7.27 8.52 -0.49
N ALA A 118 8.01 9.30 0.31
CA ALA A 118 7.47 10.41 1.08
C ALA A 118 6.85 11.51 0.19
N ALA A 119 7.48 11.82 -0.95
CA ALA A 119 6.94 12.77 -1.93
C ALA A 119 5.65 12.25 -2.58
N ALA A 120 5.62 10.97 -3.00
CA ALA A 120 4.43 10.34 -3.55
C ALA A 120 3.27 10.35 -2.54
N LEU A 121 3.55 10.04 -1.26
CA LEU A 121 2.55 10.06 -0.20
C LEU A 121 1.99 11.46 0.04
N THR A 122 2.86 12.46 0.01
CA THR A 122 2.46 13.87 0.15
C THR A 122 1.60 14.31 -1.03
N ALA A 123 1.94 13.91 -2.26
CA ALA A 123 1.12 14.18 -3.43
C ALA A 123 -0.24 13.48 -3.33
N ALA A 124 -0.29 12.22 -2.91
CA ALA A 124 -1.54 11.47 -2.75
C ALA A 124 -2.48 12.12 -1.71
N LEU A 125 -1.93 12.57 -0.57
CA LEU A 125 -2.70 13.32 0.45
C LEU A 125 -3.21 14.65 -0.09
N HIS A 126 -2.39 15.38 -0.85
CA HIS A 126 -2.79 16.65 -1.46
C HIS A 126 -3.91 16.45 -2.51
N THR A 127 -3.83 15.40 -3.32
CA THR A 127 -4.86 15.05 -4.30
C THR A 127 -6.17 14.60 -3.61
N GLY A 128 -6.06 13.84 -2.53
CA GLY A 128 -7.21 13.33 -1.78
C GLY A 128 -7.90 12.14 -2.43
N TRP A 129 -8.73 11.46 -1.64
CA TRP A 129 -9.35 10.18 -2.02
C TRP A 129 -10.26 10.28 -3.26
N ASP A 130 -11.18 11.24 -3.27
CA ASP A 130 -12.20 11.30 -4.32
C ASP A 130 -11.58 11.54 -5.70
N GLN A 131 -10.55 12.39 -5.76
CA GLN A 131 -9.85 12.65 -7.01
C GLN A 131 -9.00 11.45 -7.44
N LEU A 132 -8.32 10.76 -6.52
CA LEU A 132 -7.60 9.52 -6.85
C LEU A 132 -8.53 8.43 -7.40
N VAL A 133 -9.73 8.26 -6.82
CA VAL A 133 -10.73 7.31 -7.33
C VAL A 133 -11.20 7.70 -8.73
N LYS A 134 -11.45 8.99 -8.96
CA LYS A 134 -11.85 9.50 -10.28
C LYS A 134 -10.77 9.23 -11.32
N ASP A 135 -9.51 9.54 -11.02
CA ASP A 135 -8.38 9.36 -11.93
C ASP A 135 -8.16 7.86 -12.25
N GLN A 136 -8.26 6.99 -11.24
CA GLN A 136 -8.14 5.54 -11.43
C GLN A 136 -9.25 4.99 -12.31
N LYS A 137 -10.50 5.45 -12.13
CA LYS A 137 -11.62 5.05 -12.98
C LYS A 137 -11.38 5.46 -14.42
N GLN A 138 -10.99 6.71 -14.67
CA GLN A 138 -10.69 7.18 -16.01
C GLN A 138 -9.55 6.39 -16.66
N TYR A 139 -8.49 6.07 -15.91
CA TYR A 139 -7.41 5.23 -16.41
C TYR A 139 -7.90 3.84 -16.81
N LEU A 140 -8.71 3.19 -15.96
CA LEU A 140 -9.27 1.87 -16.23
C LEU A 140 -10.24 1.90 -17.42
N ASP A 141 -11.07 2.94 -17.54
CA ASP A 141 -11.98 3.12 -18.69
C ASP A 141 -11.20 3.18 -20.01
N ILE A 142 -10.08 3.92 -20.03
CA ILE A 142 -9.19 3.99 -21.21
C ILE A 142 -8.52 2.63 -21.46
N PHE A 143 -7.99 1.99 -20.41
CA PHE A 143 -7.31 0.70 -20.52
C PHE A 143 -8.24 -0.37 -21.11
N TRP A 144 -9.49 -0.44 -20.64
CA TRP A 144 -10.48 -1.42 -21.10
C TRP A 144 -11.08 -1.07 -22.46
N ALA A 145 -11.22 0.22 -22.80
CA ALA A 145 -11.64 0.65 -24.15
C ALA A 145 -10.65 0.23 -25.25
N CYS A 146 -9.37 0.00 -24.91
CA CYS A 146 -8.36 -0.51 -25.83
C CYS A 146 -8.21 -2.04 -25.82
N GLY A 147 -8.96 -2.75 -24.96
CA GLY A 147 -8.83 -4.18 -24.73
C GLY A 147 -10.06 -5.01 -25.11
N ASP A 148 -11.08 -4.40 -25.72
CA ASP A 148 -12.29 -5.11 -26.13
C ASP A 148 -11.98 -5.97 -27.38
N VAL A 149 -11.68 -7.25 -27.15
CA VAL A 149 -11.71 -8.28 -28.18
C VAL A 149 -13.13 -8.82 -28.21
N GLU A 150 -13.97 -8.28 -29.11
CA GLU A 150 -15.23 -8.93 -29.48
C GLU A 150 -14.89 -10.27 -30.15
N VAL A 151 -15.10 -11.36 -29.43
CA VAL A 151 -15.10 -12.70 -30.01
C VAL A 151 -16.51 -12.95 -30.54
N GLU A 152 -16.75 -12.71 -31.83
CA GLU A 152 -17.91 -13.27 -32.51
C GLU A 152 -17.77 -14.80 -32.54
N GLY A 153 -18.39 -15.48 -31.57
CA GLY A 153 -18.58 -16.93 -31.59
C GLY A 153 -18.33 -17.62 -30.26
N ASP A 154 -19.44 -18.00 -29.61
CA ASP A 154 -19.60 -18.90 -28.47
C ASP A 154 -19.46 -18.37 -27.02
N THR A 155 -20.56 -18.55 -26.30
CA THR A 155 -21.02 -17.83 -25.10
C THR A 155 -20.43 -18.31 -23.77
N GLU A 156 -19.24 -18.91 -23.72
CA GLU A 156 -18.72 -19.51 -22.46
C GLU A 156 -17.29 -19.15 -22.04
N LEU A 157 -16.51 -18.34 -22.78
CA LEU A 157 -15.12 -18.08 -22.40
C LEU A 157 -14.69 -16.61 -22.58
N GLN A 158 -15.17 -15.74 -21.69
CA GLN A 158 -14.72 -14.34 -21.62
C GLN A 158 -14.29 -13.93 -20.19
N GLN A 159 -13.44 -14.74 -19.55
CA GLN A 159 -12.68 -14.33 -18.37
C GLN A 159 -11.24 -14.84 -18.43
N ALA A 160 -10.41 -14.24 -19.29
CA ALA A 160 -8.97 -14.05 -19.06
C ALA A 160 -8.28 -13.65 -20.38
N SER A 161 -8.07 -12.35 -20.59
CA SER A 161 -6.77 -11.79 -20.98
C SER A 161 -6.93 -10.32 -21.39
N ALA A 162 -6.22 -9.44 -20.70
CA ALA A 162 -5.94 -8.09 -21.19
C ALA A 162 -4.43 -8.02 -21.39
N SER A 163 -3.99 -7.82 -22.62
CA SER A 163 -2.58 -7.58 -22.95
C SER A 163 -2.37 -6.07 -23.11
N PRO A 164 -1.36 -5.46 -22.45
CA PRO A 164 -1.09 -4.03 -22.60
C PRO A 164 -0.49 -3.70 -23.97
N CYS A 165 -0.88 -2.55 -24.52
CA CYS A 165 -0.39 -2.04 -25.80
C CYS A 165 1.08 -1.59 -25.70
N SER A 166 1.90 -1.96 -26.67
CA SER A 166 3.26 -1.43 -26.84
C SER A 166 3.21 -0.09 -27.55
N THR A 167 3.72 0.97 -26.92
CA THR A 167 3.90 2.29 -27.55
C THR A 167 5.08 2.26 -28.52
N SER A 168 4.82 2.63 -29.77
CA SER A 168 5.80 2.97 -30.82
C SER A 168 6.50 4.30 -30.54
#